data_AF-K1TNP4-F1
#
_entry.id   AF-K1TNP4-F1
#
_cell.length_a   1.000
_cell.length_b   1.000
_cell.length_c   1.000
_cell.angle_alpha   90.00
_cell.angle_beta   90.00
_cell.angle_gamma   90.00
#
_symmetry.space_group_name_H-M   'P 1'
#
loop_
_entity.id
_entity.type
_entity.pdbx_description
1 polymer ?
#
loop_
_entity_poly.entity_id
_entity_poly.type
_entity_poly.pdbx_seq_one_letter_code
_entity_poly.pdbx_strand_id
1 'polypeptide(L)'
;MPTWAIWLGLLYLIPYAVIGYDILRKAVLGIMHGEVFDENFLMAVATVGAMGLGEYSEGVAVMLFYQIGELFQAVAVGKSRQNIS
;
A
#
# COMPACT_ATOMS: atom_id res chain seq x y z
N MET A 1 -20.96 -13.33 -24.10
CA MET A 1 -19.73 -13.36 -23.28
C MET A 1 -19.66 -14.72 -22.60
N PRO A 2 -18.51 -15.42 -22.63
CA PRO A 2 -18.40 -16.76 -22.07
C PRO A 2 -18.51 -16.73 -20.53
N THR A 3 -19.21 -17.68 -19.93
CA THR A 3 -19.44 -17.72 -18.46
C THR A 3 -18.14 -17.88 -17.65
N TRP A 4 -17.12 -18.52 -18.20
CA TRP A 4 -15.79 -18.65 -17.59
C TRP A 4 -15.07 -17.30 -17.42
N ALA A 5 -15.38 -16.30 -18.24
CA ALA A 5 -14.80 -14.96 -18.11
C ALA A 5 -15.32 -14.23 -16.86
N ILE A 6 -16.56 -14.52 -16.43
CA ILE A 6 -17.17 -13.92 -15.23
C ILE A 6 -16.52 -14.50 -13.96
N TRP A 7 -16.27 -15.82 -13.96
CA TRP A 7 -15.59 -16.49 -12.86
C TRP A 7 -14.14 -16.05 -12.71
N LEU A 8 -13.40 -15.86 -13.82
CA LEU A 8 -12.06 -15.29 -13.79
C LEU A 8 -12.08 -13.85 -13.27
N GLY A 9 -13.02 -13.01 -13.74
CA GLY A 9 -13.16 -11.64 -13.25
C GLY A 9 -13.39 -11.56 -11.74
N LEU A 10 -14.25 -12.43 -11.18
CA LEU A 10 -14.48 -12.52 -9.74
C LEU A 10 -13.25 -13.02 -8.96
N LEU A 11 -12.50 -13.98 -9.52
CA LEU A 11 -11.28 -14.50 -8.91
C LEU A 11 -10.17 -13.43 -8.82
N TYR A 12 -10.07 -12.55 -9.81
CA TYR A 12 -9.14 -11.41 -9.78
C TYR A 12 -9.63 -10.27 -8.88
N LEU A 13 -10.95 -10.10 -8.70
CA LEU A 13 -11.54 -9.04 -7.87
C LEU A 13 -11.23 -9.21 -6.37
N ILE A 14 -11.11 -10.45 -5.89
CA ILE A 14 -10.86 -10.77 -4.48
C ILE A 14 -9.47 -10.30 -4.00
N PRO A 15 -8.33 -10.69 -4.63
CA PRO A 15 -7.02 -10.18 -4.24
C PRO A 15 -6.90 -8.67 -4.45
N TYR A 16 -7.60 -8.12 -5.45
CA TYR A 16 -7.70 -6.68 -5.69
C TYR A 16 -8.34 -5.94 -4.50
N ALA A 17 -9.46 -6.47 -4.00
CA ALA A 17 -10.13 -5.93 -2.84
C ALA A 17 -9.27 -6.09 -1.56
N VAL A 18 -8.61 -7.22 -1.38
CA VAL A 18 -7.81 -7.50 -0.18
C VAL A 18 -6.57 -6.60 -0.09
N ILE A 19 -5.81 -6.45 -1.17
CA ILE A 19 -4.58 -5.65 -1.19
C ILE A 19 -4.89 -4.15 -1.16
N GLY A 20 -5.91 -3.72 -1.90
CA GLY A 20 -6.31 -2.31 -1.94
C GLY A 20 -6.96 -1.83 -0.66
N TYR A 21 -7.78 -2.65 0.00
CA TYR A 21 -8.58 -2.23 1.15
C TYR A 21 -7.74 -1.84 2.36
N ASP A 22 -6.66 -2.57 2.67
CA ASP A 22 -5.90 -2.32 3.89
C ASP A 22 -5.12 -0.99 3.81
N ILE A 23 -4.60 -0.66 2.62
CA ILE A 23 -3.87 0.59 2.36
C ILE A 23 -4.84 1.76 2.22
N LEU A 24 -5.95 1.58 1.50
CA LEU A 24 -7.02 2.59 1.41
C LEU A 24 -7.57 2.92 2.79
N ARG A 25 -7.78 1.92 3.65
CA ARG A 25 -8.29 2.13 5.00
C ARG A 25 -7.32 2.94 5.86
N LYS A 26 -6.01 2.63 5.79
CA LYS A 26 -4.97 3.41 6.49
C LYS A 26 -4.91 4.86 5.99
N ALA A 27 -4.95 5.07 4.68
CA ALA A 27 -4.97 6.40 4.11
C ALA A 27 -6.22 7.21 4.52
N VAL A 28 -7.41 6.59 4.48
CA VAL A 28 -8.65 7.25 4.94
C VAL A 28 -8.59 7.62 6.41
N LEU A 29 -8.05 6.73 7.26
CA LEU A 29 -7.86 7.03 8.69
C LEU A 29 -6.85 8.18 8.90
N GLY A 30 -5.77 8.25 8.12
CA GLY A 30 -4.80 9.35 8.16
C GLY A 30 -5.40 10.69 7.72
N ILE A 31 -6.19 10.68 6.63
CA ILE A 31 -6.96 11.85 6.15
C ILE A 31 -7.91 12.34 7.24
N MET A 32 -8.63 11.43 7.92
CA MET A 32 -9.55 11.79 9.00
C MET A 32 -8.86 12.42 10.22
N HIS A 33 -7.59 12.10 10.47
CA HIS A 33 -6.78 12.71 11.54
C HIS A 33 -6.13 14.05 11.13
N GLY A 34 -6.33 14.50 9.89
CA GLY A 34 -5.80 15.77 9.37
C GLY A 34 -4.46 15.65 8.66
N GLU A 35 -3.89 14.45 8.53
CA GLU A 35 -2.63 14.18 7.85
C GLU A 35 -2.88 13.69 6.41
N VAL A 36 -3.45 14.59 5.61
CA VAL A 36 -3.92 14.29 4.25
C VAL A 36 -2.79 13.99 3.26
N PHE A 37 -1.55 14.37 3.58
CA PHE A 37 -0.34 14.17 2.76
C PHE A 37 0.71 13.32 3.50
N ASP A 38 0.25 12.33 4.25
CA ASP A 38 1.11 11.36 4.94
C ASP A 38 1.61 10.25 3.99
N GLU A 39 2.66 9.52 4.39
CA GLU A 39 3.23 8.38 3.67
C GLU A 39 2.16 7.35 3.29
N ASN A 40 1.22 7.09 4.20
CA ASN A 40 0.12 6.16 3.97
C ASN A 40 -0.79 6.60 2.81
N PHE A 41 -1.03 7.91 2.68
CA PHE A 41 -1.82 8.47 1.58
C PHE A 41 -1.07 8.37 0.25
N LEU A 42 0.22 8.72 0.25
CA LEU A 42 1.06 8.63 -0.94
C LEU A 42 1.16 7.17 -1.45
N MET A 43 1.35 6.21 -0.55
CA MET A 43 1.33 4.79 -0.89
C MET A 43 -0.04 4.32 -1.39
N ALA A 44 -1.14 4.80 -0.81
CA ALA A 44 -2.47 4.46 -1.28
C ALA A 44 -2.71 4.94 -2.71
N VAL A 45 -2.35 6.18 -3.04
CA VAL A 45 -2.48 6.71 -4.40
C VAL A 45 -1.61 5.93 -5.38
N ALA A 46 -0.36 5.62 -5.03
CA ALA A 46 0.54 4.85 -5.88
C ALA A 46 0.01 3.41 -6.13
N THR A 47 -0.49 2.77 -5.08
CA THR A 47 -0.96 1.39 -5.12
C THR A 47 -2.30 1.28 -5.85
N VAL A 48 -3.22 2.23 -5.63
CA VAL A 48 -4.49 2.34 -6.37
C VAL A 48 -4.25 2.72 -7.83
N GLY A 49 -3.27 3.59 -8.11
CA GLY A 49 -2.87 3.96 -9.46
C GLY A 49 -2.33 2.77 -10.25
N ALA A 50 -1.37 2.03 -9.67
CA ALA A 50 -0.82 0.82 -10.27
C ALA A 50 -1.89 -0.26 -10.47
N MET A 51 -2.77 -0.45 -9.48
CA MET A 51 -3.91 -1.35 -9.59
C MET A 51 -4.88 -0.93 -10.71
N GLY A 52 -5.21 0.36 -10.81
CA GLY A 52 -6.14 0.89 -11.83
C GLY A 52 -5.61 0.74 -13.27
N LEU A 53 -4.28 0.68 -13.41
CA LEU A 53 -3.61 0.41 -14.68
C LEU A 53 -3.39 -1.09 -14.94
N GLY A 54 -3.66 -1.97 -13.97
CA GLY A 54 -3.40 -3.41 -14.06
C GLY A 54 -1.94 -3.81 -13.84
N GLU A 55 -1.10 -2.86 -13.42
CA GLU A 55 0.35 -3.04 -13.20
C GLU A 55 0.64 -3.50 -11.77
N TYR A 56 0.12 -4.68 -11.42
CA TYR A 56 0.29 -5.24 -10.07
C TYR A 56 1.75 -5.45 -9.68
N SER A 57 2.60 -5.81 -10.64
CA SER A 57 4.04 -6.02 -10.40
C SER A 57 4.73 -4.73 -9.97
N GLU A 58 4.36 -3.59 -10.58
CA GLU A 58 4.89 -2.28 -10.23
C GLU A 58 4.41 -1.84 -8.85
N GLY A 59 3.11 -2.03 -8.55
CA GLY A 59 2.54 -1.74 -7.23
C GLY A 59 3.20 -2.54 -6.09
N VAL A 60 3.49 -3.82 -6.32
CA VAL A 60 4.21 -4.66 -5.36
C VAL A 60 5.66 -4.18 -5.18
N ALA A 61 6.36 -3.84 -6.27
CA ALA A 61 7.73 -3.33 -6.19
C ALA A 61 7.82 -2.03 -5.38
N VAL A 62 6.91 -1.08 -5.61
CA VAL A 62 6.83 0.18 -4.86
C VAL A 62 6.61 -0.08 -3.36
N MET A 63 5.65 -0.95 -3.01
CA MET A 63 5.41 -1.32 -1.60
C MET A 63 6.61 -1.99 -0.94
N LEU A 64 7.35 -2.81 -1.70
CA LEU A 64 8.53 -3.52 -1.20
C LEU A 64 9.67 -2.54 -0.92
N PHE A 65 9.92 -1.59 -1.83
CA PHE A 65 10.90 -0.52 -1.58
C PHE A 65 10.49 0.40 -0.43
N TYR A 66 9.20 0.70 -0.28
CA TYR A 66 8.69 1.45 0.86
C TYR A 66 9.01 0.76 2.19
N GLN A 67 8.65 -0.52 2.34
CA GLN A 67 8.90 -1.25 3.59
C GLN A 67 10.39 -1.35 3.91
N ILE A 68 11.24 -1.50 2.89
CA ILE A 68 12.70 -1.48 3.07
C ILE A 68 13.14 -0.10 3.60
N GLY A 69 12.65 1.00 3.02
CA GLY A 69 12.93 2.35 3.49
C GLY A 69 12.47 2.58 4.94
N GLU A 70 11.26 2.15 5.27
CA GLU A 70 10.70 2.21 6.62
C GLU A 70 11.54 1.40 7.61
N LEU A 71 12.03 0.22 7.21
CA LEU A 71 12.93 -0.60 8.04
C LEU A 71 14.24 0.14 8.33
N PHE A 72 14.85 0.79 7.33
CA PHE A 72 16.05 1.60 7.53
C PHE A 72 15.78 2.81 8.43
N GLN A 73 14.63 3.46 8.27
CA GLN A 73 14.20 4.58 9.11
C GLN A 73 14.02 4.11 10.57
N ALA A 74 13.35 2.99 10.78
CA ALA A 74 13.16 2.38 12.10
C ALA A 74 14.49 1.99 12.76
N VAL A 75 15.43 1.43 11.99
CA VAL A 75 16.79 1.11 12.47
C VAL A 75 17.54 2.38 12.87
N ALA A 76 17.46 3.45 12.07
CA ALA A 76 18.12 4.73 12.38
C ALA A 76 17.54 5.39 13.63
N VAL A 77 16.22 5.41 13.78
CA VAL A 77 15.52 5.94 14.97
C VAL A 77 15.80 5.09 16.20
N GLY A 78 15.81 3.75 16.06
CA GLY A 78 16.15 2.82 17.14
C GLY A 78 17.57 3.03 17.67
N LYS A 79 18.51 3.35 16.80
CA LYS A 79 19.91 3.66 17.17
C LYS A 79 20.06 5.01 17.89
N SER A 80 19.20 6.00 17.59
CA SER A 80 19.15 7.27 18.33
C SER A 80 18.66 7.10 19.77
N ARG A 81 17.71 6.18 20.04
CA ARG A 81 17.24 5.91 21.41
C ARG A 81 18.29 5.21 22.29
N GLN A 82 19.25 4.50 21.70
CA GLN A 82 20.33 3.83 22.45
C GLN A 82 21.50 4.74 22.84
N ASN A 83 21.61 5.95 22.28
CA ASN A 83 22.64 6.94 22.65
C ASN A 83 22.14 7.99 23.67
N ILE A 84 20.88 7.90 24.11
CA ILE A 84 20.32 8.72 25.19
C ILE A 84 20.11 7.81 26.41
N SER A 85 21.20 7.30 26.97
CA SER A 85 21.31 6.81 28.35
C SER A 85 22.78 6.83 28.75
#